data_AF-A0A7Y5GJ77-F1
#
_entry.id   AF-A0A7Y5GJ77-F1
#
_cell.length_a   1.000
_cell.length_b   1.000
_cell.length_c   1.000
_cell.angle_alpha   90.00
_cell.angle_beta   90.00
_cell.angle_gamma   90.00
#
_symmetry.space_group_name_H-M   'P 1'
#
loop_
_entity.id
_entity.type
_entity.pdbx_description
1 polymer ?
#
loop_
_entity_poly.entity_id
_entity_poly.type
_entity_poly.pdbx_seq_one_letter_code
_entity_poly.pdbx_strand_id
1 'polypeptide(L)'
;MHVRIPVVALRQWLNRLRSKPDVPLRGAPAVRRQKTYSSRSGYVYQYFYLGQRPALRGGEQGIEYVFEVTADRKISFPVPVFLTSQAVKSWNDSHGRILTRTEEYAIAKMALFQAFDERTHPGQMKHEIRVRPADVEGILETLDID
;
A
#
# COMPACT_ATOMS: atom_id res chain seq x y z
N MET A 1 -13.15 32.29 25.74
CA MET A 1 -13.21 31.15 24.79
C MET A 1 -11.83 30.53 24.70
N HIS A 2 -11.59 29.41 25.37
CA HIS A 2 -10.29 28.73 25.38
C HIS A 2 -10.38 27.46 24.51
N VAL A 3 -9.71 27.46 23.36
CA VAL A 3 -9.52 26.25 22.54
C VAL A 3 -8.32 25.50 23.09
N ARG A 4 -8.56 24.35 23.73
CA ARG A 4 -7.50 23.40 24.12
C ARG A 4 -7.22 22.47 22.95
N ILE A 5 -6.10 22.69 22.26
CA ILE A 5 -5.57 21.77 21.24
C ILE A 5 -4.64 20.78 21.98
N PRO A 6 -4.86 19.45 21.91
CA PRO A 6 -3.98 18.49 22.57
C PRO A 6 -2.62 18.39 21.86
N VAL A 7 -1.57 18.69 22.61
CA VAL A 7 -0.14 18.79 22.22
C VAL A 7 0.46 17.49 21.62
N VAL A 8 -0.25 16.35 21.67
CA VAL A 8 0.24 15.05 21.20
C VAL A 8 0.15 14.89 19.67
N ALA A 9 -0.81 15.57 19.02
CA ALA A 9 -1.03 15.44 17.57
C ALA A 9 0.09 16.07 16.71
N LEU A 10 0.83 17.03 17.28
CA LEU A 10 1.86 17.78 16.56
C LEU A 10 3.19 17.01 16.47
N ARG A 11 3.49 16.13 17.43
CA ARG A 11 4.77 15.40 17.50
C ARG A 11 4.89 14.25 16.49
N GLN A 12 3.79 13.68 16.01
CA GLN A 12 3.82 12.64 14.96
C GLN A 12 3.92 13.22 13.54
N TRP A 13 3.56 14.49 13.37
CA TRP A 13 3.79 15.25 12.13
C TRP A 13 5.29 15.51 11.90
N LEU A 14 6.06 15.71 12.97
CA LEU A 14 7.47 16.10 12.92
C LEU A 14 8.46 14.94 12.66
N ASN A 15 8.13 13.69 12.94
CA ASN A 15 9.03 12.56 12.63
C ASN A 15 9.06 12.21 11.13
N ARG A 16 8.21 12.84 10.30
CA ARG A 16 8.29 12.81 8.83
C ARG A 16 9.27 13.83 8.23
N LEU A 17 9.87 14.72 9.03
CA LEU A 17 10.69 15.83 8.52
C LEU A 17 12.19 15.54 8.42
N ARG A 18 12.62 14.26 8.53
CA ARG A 18 14.03 13.87 8.36
C ARG A 18 14.31 12.94 7.18
N SER A 19 13.32 12.69 6.33
CA SER A 19 13.53 11.98 5.06
C SER A 19 13.71 13.00 3.94
N LYS A 20 14.66 12.72 3.02
CA LYS A 20 14.82 13.45 1.73
C LYS A 20 13.44 13.69 1.11
N PRO A 21 13.21 14.81 0.39
CA PRO A 21 11.93 15.05 -0.27
C PRO A 21 11.60 13.81 -1.10
N ASP A 22 10.58 13.08 -0.67
CA ASP A 22 10.18 11.84 -1.30
C ASP A 22 9.85 12.13 -2.76
N VAL A 23 10.28 11.25 -3.67
CA VAL A 23 9.88 11.32 -5.08
C VAL A 23 8.35 11.46 -5.13
N PRO A 24 7.80 12.45 -5.86
CA PRO A 24 6.37 12.68 -5.89
C PRO A 24 5.64 11.46 -6.43
N LEU A 25 4.48 11.14 -5.84
CA LEU A 25 3.63 10.05 -6.32
C LEU A 25 3.11 10.36 -7.72
N ARG A 26 3.05 9.34 -8.56
CA ARG A 26 2.57 9.41 -9.95
C ARG A 26 1.47 8.40 -10.20
N GLY A 27 0.67 8.60 -11.24
CA GLY A 27 -0.38 7.66 -11.64
C GLY A 27 -1.64 7.69 -10.79
N ALA A 28 -1.78 8.68 -9.89
CA ALA A 28 -3.05 8.94 -9.23
C ALA A 28 -4.10 9.39 -10.27
N PRO A 29 -5.35 8.90 -10.20
CA PRO A 29 -6.42 9.37 -11.06
C PRO A 29 -6.69 10.87 -10.83
N ALA A 30 -6.97 11.61 -11.91
CA ALA A 30 -7.34 13.04 -11.81
C ALA A 30 -8.57 13.27 -10.92
N VAL A 31 -9.52 12.33 -10.94
CA VAL A 31 -10.68 12.31 -10.05
C VAL A 31 -10.51 11.17 -9.05
N ARG A 32 -10.39 11.51 -7.77
CA ARG A 32 -10.28 10.52 -6.69
C ARG A 32 -11.59 9.78 -6.51
N ARG A 33 -11.58 8.46 -6.71
CA ARG A 33 -12.73 7.59 -6.43
C ARG A 33 -12.51 6.81 -5.14
N GLN A 34 -13.43 6.95 -4.20
CA GLN A 34 -13.43 6.13 -2.99
C GLN A 34 -13.82 4.70 -3.35
N LYS A 35 -13.11 3.74 -2.75
CA LYS A 35 -13.43 2.32 -2.80
C LYS A 35 -13.74 1.83 -1.38
N THR A 36 -14.53 0.77 -1.29
CA THR A 36 -14.90 0.12 -0.03
C THR A 36 -14.56 -1.36 -0.13
N TYR A 37 -14.04 -1.93 0.95
CA TYR A 37 -13.71 -3.35 1.06
C TYR A 37 -14.21 -3.90 2.40
N SER A 38 -15.03 -4.94 2.35
CA SER A 38 -15.50 -5.66 3.54
C SER A 38 -14.55 -6.81 3.82
N SER A 39 -13.76 -6.67 4.88
CA SER A 39 -12.73 -7.65 5.24
C SER A 39 -13.29 -8.85 5.98
N ARG A 40 -12.57 -9.96 5.91
CA ARG A 40 -12.86 -11.20 6.67
C ARG A 40 -12.76 -11.01 8.19
N SER A 41 -12.00 -10.01 8.64
CA SER A 41 -11.90 -9.63 10.06
C SER A 41 -13.15 -8.90 10.58
N GLY A 42 -14.12 -8.60 9.72
CA GLY A 42 -15.37 -7.92 10.07
C GLY A 42 -15.31 -6.39 9.96
N TYR A 43 -14.14 -5.83 9.65
CA TYR A 43 -13.99 -4.39 9.40
C TYR A 43 -14.38 -4.03 7.96
N VAL A 44 -14.93 -2.82 7.78
CA VAL A 44 -15.16 -2.24 6.46
C VAL A 44 -14.16 -1.12 6.24
N TYR A 45 -13.21 -1.35 5.35
CA TYR A 45 -12.21 -0.35 4.97
C TYR A 45 -12.72 0.51 3.81
N GLN A 46 -12.45 1.80 3.88
CA GLN A 46 -12.57 2.71 2.75
C GLN A 46 -11.19 3.19 2.35
N TYR A 47 -10.93 3.28 1.05
CA TYR A 47 -9.62 3.67 0.57
C TYR A 47 -9.62 4.42 -0.77
N PHE A 48 -8.53 5.15 -0.99
CA PHE A 48 -8.22 5.82 -2.25
C PHE A 48 -6.81 5.42 -2.69
N TYR A 49 -6.60 5.25 -4.00
CA TYR A 49 -5.25 5.14 -4.54
C TYR A 49 -4.64 6.54 -4.70
N LEU A 50 -3.46 6.75 -4.11
CA LEU A 50 -2.72 8.02 -4.15
C LEU A 50 -1.61 8.05 -5.20
N GLY A 51 -1.34 6.93 -5.85
CA GLY A 51 -0.27 6.80 -6.85
C GLY A 51 0.87 5.91 -6.38
N GLN A 52 1.93 5.91 -7.18
CA GLN A 52 3.11 5.08 -7.00
C GLN A 52 4.40 5.87 -7.19
N ARG A 53 5.51 5.34 -6.66
CA ARG A 53 6.86 5.89 -6.89
C ARG A 53 7.93 4.80 -6.75
N PRO A 54 9.09 4.97 -7.39
CA PRO A 54 10.27 4.18 -7.05
C PRO A 54 10.64 4.37 -5.57
N ALA A 55 11.00 3.29 -4.90
CA ALA A 55 11.39 3.31 -3.50
C ALA A 55 12.54 2.34 -3.22
N LEU A 56 13.31 2.63 -2.17
CA LEU A 56 14.35 1.77 -1.63
C LEU A 56 13.97 1.40 -0.18
N ARG A 57 13.97 0.11 0.16
CA ARG A 57 13.64 -0.40 1.50
C ARG A 57 14.61 -1.49 1.90
N GLY A 58 15.46 -1.22 2.89
CA GLY A 58 16.42 -2.21 3.40
C GLY A 58 17.42 -2.70 2.34
N GLY A 59 17.80 -1.83 1.39
CA GLY A 59 18.71 -2.18 0.28
C GLY A 59 18.03 -2.74 -0.96
N GLU A 60 16.74 -3.11 -0.88
CA GLU A 60 15.98 -3.57 -2.05
C GLU A 60 15.29 -2.41 -2.76
N GLN A 61 15.40 -2.40 -4.09
CA GLN A 61 14.67 -1.50 -4.96
C GLN A 61 13.30 -2.07 -5.29
N GLY A 62 12.34 -1.19 -5.57
CA GLY A 62 10.99 -1.57 -5.95
C GLY A 62 10.10 -0.38 -6.23
N ILE A 63 8.80 -0.65 -6.36
CA ILE A 63 7.76 0.36 -6.50
C ILE A 63 6.91 0.36 -5.23
N GLU A 64 6.71 1.54 -4.66
CA GLU A 64 5.77 1.76 -3.57
C GLU A 64 4.46 2.29 -4.14
N TYR A 65 3.37 1.55 -3.91
CA TYR A 65 2.00 1.95 -4.20
C TYR A 65 1.36 2.45 -2.92
N VAL A 66 0.85 3.68 -2.92
CA VAL A 66 0.32 4.30 -1.70
C VAL A 66 -1.20 4.40 -1.78
N PHE A 67 -1.84 3.92 -0.72
CA PHE A 67 -3.29 4.00 -0.54
C PHE A 67 -3.61 4.82 0.69
N GLU A 68 -4.54 5.78 0.60
CA GLU A 68 -5.13 6.37 1.81
C GLU A 68 -6.23 5.46 2.30
N VAL A 69 -6.17 5.03 3.55
CA VAL A 69 -7.08 4.03 4.14
C VAL A 69 -7.71 4.60 5.41
N THR A 70 -8.99 4.28 5.61
CA THR A 70 -9.70 4.44 6.88
C THR A 70 -10.58 3.23 7.17
N ALA A 71 -10.71 2.86 8.45
CA ALA A 71 -11.62 1.81 8.91
C ALA A 71 -12.85 2.38 9.65
N ASP A 72 -12.80 3.64 10.09
CA ASP A 72 -13.81 4.28 10.92
C ASP A 72 -14.41 5.57 10.30
N ARG A 73 -13.93 5.94 9.10
CA ARG A 73 -14.28 7.17 8.35
C ARG A 73 -13.92 8.48 9.08
N LYS A 74 -13.17 8.40 10.18
CA LYS A 74 -12.74 9.54 10.98
C LYS A 74 -11.24 9.75 10.84
N ILE A 75 -10.47 8.67 10.87
CA ILE A 75 -9.02 8.69 10.81
C ILE A 75 -8.58 7.99 9.53
N SER A 76 -8.00 8.78 8.63
CA SER A 76 -7.35 8.29 7.42
C SER A 76 -5.83 8.32 7.59
N PHE A 77 -5.15 7.32 7.04
CA PHE A 77 -3.69 7.26 7.02
C PHE A 77 -3.19 6.60 5.73
N PRO A 78 -2.00 6.97 5.25
CA PRO A 78 -1.41 6.32 4.10
C PRO A 78 -0.87 4.94 4.47
N VAL A 79 -1.14 3.97 3.62
CA VAL A 79 -0.65 2.59 3.67
C VAL A 79 0.21 2.36 2.42
N PRO A 80 1.53 2.24 2.59
CA PRO A 80 2.42 1.87 1.51
C PRO A 80 2.42 0.35 1.30
N VAL A 81 2.28 -0.06 0.04
CA VAL A 81 2.51 -1.42 -0.43
C VAL A 81 3.77 -1.41 -1.30
N PHE A 82 4.83 -2.04 -0.80
CA PHE A 82 6.13 -2.10 -1.47
C PHE A 82 6.28 -3.41 -2.24
N LEU A 83 6.24 -3.31 -3.57
CA LEU A 83 6.51 -4.42 -4.49
C LEU A 83 7.99 -4.38 -4.88
N THR A 84 8.74 -5.41 -4.52
CA THR A 84 10.18 -5.46 -4.77
C THR A 84 10.47 -5.76 -6.24
N SER A 85 11.49 -5.11 -6.81
CA SER A 85 11.94 -5.40 -8.18
C SER A 85 12.40 -6.86 -8.31
N GLN A 86 12.91 -7.45 -7.23
CA GLN A 86 13.31 -8.86 -7.20
C GLN A 86 12.11 -9.80 -7.33
N ALA A 87 10.99 -9.51 -6.66
CA ALA A 87 9.78 -10.33 -6.76
C ALA A 87 9.23 -10.34 -8.20
N VAL A 88 9.13 -9.16 -8.83
CA VAL A 88 8.73 -9.03 -10.23
C VAL A 88 9.69 -9.75 -11.16
N LYS A 89 11.01 -9.58 -10.96
CA LYS A 89 12.03 -10.25 -11.78
C LYS A 89 11.96 -11.77 -11.65
N SER A 90 11.85 -12.29 -10.44
CA SER A 90 11.76 -13.73 -10.19
C SER A 90 10.57 -14.36 -10.90
N TRP A 91 9.40 -13.73 -10.83
CA TRP A 91 8.21 -14.20 -11.54
C TRP A 91 8.39 -14.12 -13.06
N ASN A 92 8.93 -13.00 -13.57
CA ASN A 92 9.15 -12.85 -15.01
C ASN A 92 10.11 -13.91 -15.57
N ASP A 93 11.18 -14.21 -14.83
CA ASP A 93 12.19 -15.20 -15.23
C ASP A 93 11.60 -16.63 -15.23
N SER A 94 10.72 -16.97 -14.28
CA SER A 94 10.10 -18.31 -14.20
C SER A 94 9.02 -18.54 -15.26
N HIS A 95 8.28 -17.50 -15.64
CA HIS A 95 7.19 -17.58 -16.62
C HIS A 95 7.62 -17.18 -18.04
N GLY A 96 8.83 -16.62 -18.22
CA GLY A 96 9.32 -16.14 -19.51
C GLY A 96 8.52 -14.94 -20.05
N ARG A 97 7.84 -14.20 -19.18
CA ARG A 97 6.89 -13.14 -19.50
C ARG A 97 7.15 -11.91 -18.63
N ILE A 98 6.89 -10.71 -19.16
CA ILE A 98 7.04 -9.46 -18.40
C ILE A 98 5.68 -9.02 -17.86
N LEU A 99 5.57 -8.85 -16.54
CA LEU A 99 4.41 -8.21 -15.91
C LEU A 99 4.22 -6.77 -16.39
N THR A 100 2.99 -6.43 -16.72
CA THR A 100 2.61 -5.07 -17.07
C THR A 100 2.45 -4.20 -15.82
N ARG A 101 2.46 -2.87 -16.00
CA ARG A 101 2.17 -1.92 -14.89
C ARG A 101 0.79 -2.13 -14.27
N THR A 102 -0.18 -2.57 -15.06
CA THR A 102 -1.53 -2.89 -14.57
C THR A 102 -1.50 -4.10 -13.65
N GLU A 103 -0.70 -5.11 -13.98
CA GLU A 103 -0.54 -6.34 -13.19
C GLU A 103 0.26 -6.09 -11.92
N GLU A 104 1.36 -5.33 -11.99
CA GLU A 104 2.08 -4.88 -10.79
C GLU A 104 1.16 -4.12 -9.81
N TYR A 105 0.29 -3.24 -10.35
CA TYR A 105 -0.72 -2.57 -9.55
C TYR A 105 -1.78 -3.53 -8.99
N ALA A 106 -2.22 -4.52 -9.78
CA ALA A 106 -3.16 -5.53 -9.33
C ALA A 106 -2.57 -6.34 -8.16
N ILE A 107 -1.30 -6.73 -8.27
CA ILE A 107 -0.55 -7.38 -7.19
C ILE A 107 -0.55 -6.53 -5.92
N ALA A 108 -0.14 -5.27 -6.02
CA ALA A 108 -0.09 -4.37 -4.86
C ALA A 108 -1.48 -4.18 -4.22
N LYS A 109 -2.53 -4.09 -5.03
CA LYS A 109 -3.91 -3.96 -4.56
C LYS A 109 -4.41 -5.24 -3.89
N MET A 110 -4.06 -6.41 -4.42
CA MET A 110 -4.41 -7.70 -3.81
C MET A 110 -3.69 -7.91 -2.48
N ALA A 111 -2.41 -7.54 -2.39
CA ALA A 111 -1.66 -7.56 -1.13
C ALA A 111 -2.27 -6.61 -0.08
N LEU A 112 -2.81 -5.45 -0.49
CA LEU A 112 -3.58 -4.58 0.41
C LEU A 112 -4.82 -5.29 0.96
N PHE A 113 -5.54 -6.04 0.12
CA PHE A 113 -6.75 -6.76 0.53
C PHE A 113 -6.43 -7.93 1.46
N GLN A 114 -5.40 -8.71 1.16
CA GLN A 114 -4.89 -9.74 2.07
C GLN A 114 -4.53 -9.12 3.44
N ALA A 115 -3.85 -7.98 3.46
CA ALA A 115 -3.55 -7.29 4.70
C ALA A 115 -4.81 -6.81 5.45
N PHE A 116 -5.87 -6.39 4.76
CA PHE A 116 -7.16 -6.07 5.39
C PHE A 116 -7.81 -7.28 6.05
N ASP A 117 -7.69 -8.44 5.41
CA ASP A 117 -8.27 -9.70 5.88
C ASP A 117 -7.49 -10.32 7.03
N GLU A 118 -6.16 -10.26 6.98
CA GLU A 118 -5.26 -10.97 7.90
C GLU A 118 -4.95 -10.18 9.18
N ARG A 119 -4.87 -8.84 9.09
CA ARG A 119 -4.53 -8.00 10.24
C ARG A 119 -5.73 -7.91 11.19
N THR A 120 -5.50 -8.28 12.44
CA THR A 120 -6.55 -8.42 13.46
C THR A 120 -7.20 -7.09 13.84
N HIS A 121 -6.47 -5.98 13.76
CA HIS A 121 -6.96 -4.66 14.15
C HIS A 121 -6.52 -3.58 13.16
N PRO A 122 -7.35 -2.55 12.87
CA PRO A 122 -7.01 -1.48 11.92
C PRO A 122 -5.72 -0.71 12.26
N GLY A 123 -5.33 -0.67 13.55
CA GLY A 123 -4.07 -0.05 13.97
C GLY A 123 -2.84 -0.71 13.33
N GLN A 124 -2.90 -2.01 13.04
CA GLN A 124 -1.83 -2.76 12.38
C GLN A 124 -1.69 -2.38 10.90
N MET A 125 -2.70 -1.75 10.29
CA MET A 125 -2.61 -1.27 8.91
C MET A 125 -1.55 -0.18 8.71
N LYS A 126 -1.05 0.43 9.79
CA LYS A 126 0.05 1.41 9.76
C LYS A 126 1.41 0.78 9.48
N HIS A 127 1.54 -0.54 9.60
CA HIS A 127 2.77 -1.24 9.23
C HIS A 127 2.85 -1.39 7.71
N GLU A 128 4.05 -1.19 7.16
CA GLU A 128 4.34 -1.39 5.74
C GLU A 128 3.87 -2.79 5.29
N ILE A 129 3.29 -2.86 4.08
CA ILE A 129 2.98 -4.13 3.42
C ILE A 129 4.09 -4.37 2.42
N ARG A 130 4.91 -5.40 2.66
CA ARG A 130 6.01 -5.78 1.77
C ARG A 130 5.59 -7.01 0.97
N VAL A 131 5.58 -6.89 -0.35
CA VAL A 131 5.23 -7.98 -1.27
C VAL A 131 6.52 -8.70 -1.69
N ARG A 132 6.66 -9.94 -1.25
CA ARG A 132 7.79 -10.83 -1.50
C ARG A 132 7.55 -11.69 -2.75
N PRO A 133 8.58 -12.36 -3.29
CA PRO A 133 8.41 -13.23 -4.46
C PRO A 133 7.29 -14.28 -4.29
N ALA A 134 7.20 -14.93 -3.12
CA ALA A 134 6.15 -15.90 -2.84
C ALA A 134 4.73 -15.29 -2.82
N ASP A 135 4.61 -14.03 -2.40
CA ASP A 135 3.32 -13.33 -2.38
C ASP A 135 2.87 -13.02 -3.82
N VAL A 136 3.81 -12.66 -4.71
CA VAL A 136 3.52 -12.38 -6.13
C VAL A 136 2.95 -13.61 -6.81
N GLU A 137 3.59 -14.76 -6.64
CA GLU A 137 3.16 -16.04 -7.22
C GLU A 137 1.71 -16.36 -6.83
N GLY A 138 1.42 -16.46 -5.52
CA GLY A 138 0.08 -16.83 -5.05
C GLY A 138 -0.99 -15.79 -5.39
N ILE A 139 -0.63 -14.51 -5.46
CA ILE A 139 -1.57 -13.46 -5.91
C ILE A 139 -1.90 -13.60 -7.39
N LEU A 140 -0.91 -13.85 -8.25
CA LEU A 140 -1.14 -13.98 -9.69
C LEU A 140 -1.91 -15.26 -10.03
N GLU A 141 -1.63 -16.37 -9.33
CA GLU A 141 -2.44 -17.59 -9.41
C GLU A 141 -3.91 -17.31 -9.04
N THR A 142 -4.16 -16.55 -7.96
CA THR A 142 -5.52 -16.14 -7.56
C THR A 142 -6.21 -15.27 -8.62
N LEU A 143 -5.44 -14.54 -9.43
CA LEU A 143 -5.94 -13.69 -10.50
C LEU A 143 -6.05 -14.40 -11.85
N ASP A 144 -5.67 -15.68 -11.94
CA ASP A 144 -5.62 -16.47 -13.19
C ASP A 144 -4.70 -15.82 -14.23
N ILE A 145 -3.48 -15.42 -13.80
CA ILE A 145 -2.47 -14.76 -14.64
C ILE A 145 -1.18 -15.60 -14.65
N ASP A 146 -0.82 -16.12 -15.83
CA ASP A 146 0.37 -16.93 -16.12
C ASP A 146 1.42 -16.25 -17.01
#